data_AF-A0A1X7UZT4-F1
#
_entry.id   AF-A0A1X7UZT4-F1
#
_cell.length_a   1.000
_cell.length_b   1.000
_cell.length_c   1.000
_cell.angle_alpha   90.00
_cell.angle_beta   90.00
_cell.angle_gamma   90.00
#
_symmetry.space_group_name_H-M   'P 1'
#
loop_
_entity.id
_entity.type
_entity.pdbx_description
1 polymer ?
#
loop_
_entity_poly.entity_id
_entity_poly.type
_entity_poly.pdbx_seq_one_letter_code
_entity_poly.pdbx_strand_id
1 'polypeptide(L)'
;IDECADKNGGCEQICNNTVGSFQCSCLVGFTLANDAFCSDINECALVNNRCSHDCVNTPGSYHCTCKNGYYLSNDSYTCLG
;
A
#
# COMPACT_ATOMS: atom_id res chain seq x y z
N ILE A 1 20.77 -2.85 22.66
CA ILE A 1 20.78 -3.91 21.63
C ILE A 1 20.03 -3.34 20.42
N ASP A 2 20.40 -3.76 19.21
CA ASP A 2 19.66 -3.37 18.01
C ASP A 2 19.18 -4.64 17.32
N GLU A 3 17.93 -4.97 17.58
CA GLU A 3 17.26 -6.16 17.08
C GLU A 3 17.04 -6.08 15.57
N CYS A 4 17.02 -4.87 14.99
CA CYS A 4 16.90 -4.69 13.54
C CYS A 4 18.20 -5.02 12.80
N ALA A 5 19.35 -4.99 13.48
CA ALA A 5 20.64 -5.32 12.88
C ALA A 5 20.78 -6.80 12.49
N ASP A 6 20.00 -7.71 13.09
CA ASP A 6 19.93 -9.12 12.71
C ASP A 6 18.66 -9.41 11.92
N LYS A 7 18.82 -9.80 10.65
CA LYS A 7 17.72 -10.18 9.75
C LYS A 7 16.51 -9.22 9.78
N ASN A 8 16.75 -7.91 9.90
CA ASN A 8 15.71 -6.89 10.00
C ASN A 8 14.72 -7.13 11.16
N GLY A 9 15.17 -7.71 12.27
CA GLY A 9 14.29 -8.09 13.39
C GLY A 9 13.25 -9.16 13.03
N GLY A 10 13.39 -9.83 11.87
CA GLY A 10 12.36 -10.70 11.31
C GLY A 10 11.22 -9.99 10.60
N CYS A 11 11.27 -8.65 10.47
CA CYS A 11 10.28 -7.86 9.74
C CYS A 11 10.41 -8.06 8.22
N GLU A 12 9.28 -8.18 7.52
CA GLU A 12 9.24 -8.29 6.07
C GLU A 12 9.73 -7.03 5.37
N GLN A 13 9.32 -5.85 5.87
CA GLN A 13 9.62 -4.56 5.23
C GLN A 13 10.48 -3.69 6.14
N ILE A 14 9.90 -2.98 7.11
CA ILE A 14 10.62 -2.01 7.92
C ILE A 14 10.72 -2.51 9.36
N CYS A 15 11.93 -2.49 9.92
CA CYS A 15 12.16 -2.69 11.34
C CYS A 15 12.51 -1.36 12.01
N ASN A 16 11.81 -1.03 13.08
CA ASN A 16 12.06 0.15 13.90
C ASN A 16 12.59 -0.29 15.25
N ASN A 17 13.87 -0.05 15.49
CA ASN A 17 14.47 -0.34 16.79
C ASN A 17 14.01 0.69 17.82
N THR A 18 13.62 0.24 19.01
CA THR A 18 13.13 1.10 20.10
C THR A 18 13.91 0.83 21.38
N VAL A 19 13.79 1.70 22.39
CA VAL A 19 14.49 1.47 23.66
C VAL A 19 13.82 0.29 24.39
N GLY A 20 14.49 -0.87 24.37
CA GLY A 20 14.06 -2.09 25.07
C GLY A 20 13.26 -3.10 24.23
N SER A 21 13.02 -2.83 22.94
CA SER A 21 12.35 -3.73 21.99
C SER A 21 12.56 -3.24 20.55
N PHE A 22 11.96 -3.90 19.57
CA PHE A 22 11.76 -3.40 18.21
C PHE A 22 10.29 -3.56 17.79
N GLN A 23 9.91 -2.91 16.69
CA GLN A 23 8.59 -3.06 16.06
C GLN A 23 8.70 -3.08 14.55
N CYS A 24 7.93 -3.95 13.90
CA CYS A 24 7.83 -3.98 12.45
C CYS A 24 6.79 -2.98 11.95
N SER A 25 7.05 -2.36 10.81
CA SER A 25 6.11 -1.51 10.08
C SER A 25 6.18 -1.78 8.59
N CYS A 26 5.18 -1.31 7.86
CA CYS A 26 5.05 -1.53 6.42
C CYS A 26 5.25 -0.23 5.64
N LEU A 27 5.66 -0.36 4.39
CA LEU A 27 5.71 0.71 3.40
C LEU A 27 4.31 1.27 3.15
N VAL A 28 4.27 2.48 2.58
CA VAL A 28 2.99 3.10 2.16
C VAL A 28 2.27 2.16 1.18
N GLY A 29 0.95 2.02 1.37
CA GLY A 29 0.12 1.09 0.58
C GLY A 29 0.11 -0.34 1.12
N PHE A 30 0.80 -0.62 2.24
CA PHE A 30 0.78 -1.91 2.91
C PHE A 30 0.31 -1.77 4.35
N THR A 31 -0.29 -2.83 4.88
CA THR A 31 -0.72 -2.94 6.27
C THR A 31 -0.08 -4.14 6.93
N LEU A 32 0.18 -4.01 8.23
CA LEU A 32 0.79 -5.05 9.03
C LEU A 32 -0.25 -6.17 9.26
N ALA A 33 -0.05 -7.32 8.61
CA ALA A 33 -0.97 -8.45 8.63
C ALA A 33 -0.79 -9.32 9.89
N ASN A 34 0.43 -9.34 10.43
CA ASN A 34 0.81 -9.87 11.72
C ASN A 34 2.06 -9.10 12.20
N ASP A 35 2.62 -9.41 13.36
CA ASP A 35 3.73 -8.62 13.94
C ASP A 35 5.01 -8.51 13.08
N ALA A 36 5.10 -9.16 11.91
CA ALA A 36 6.26 -9.12 11.02
C ALA A 36 5.95 -8.95 9.52
N PHE A 37 4.76 -9.34 9.03
CA PHE A 37 4.43 -9.43 7.61
C PHE A 37 3.49 -8.31 7.15
N CYS A 38 3.70 -7.86 5.92
CA CYS A 38 3.03 -6.73 5.30
C CYS A 38 2.17 -7.19 4.12
N SER A 39 0.86 -7.01 4.25
CA SER A 39 -0.09 -7.26 3.17
C SER A 39 -0.40 -5.97 2.42
N ASP A 40 -0.51 -6.08 1.11
CA ASP A 40 -0.96 -4.99 0.25
C ASP A 40 -2.37 -4.52 0.65
N ILE A 41 -2.57 -3.21 0.73
CA ILE A 41 -3.87 -2.61 0.97
C ILE A 41 -4.58 -2.55 -0.37
N ASN A 42 -5.64 -3.33 -0.53
CA ASN A 42 -6.43 -3.25 -1.75
C ASN A 42 -7.31 -2.00 -1.75
N GLU A 43 -6.85 -0.89 -2.33
CA GLU A 43 -7.62 0.36 -2.33
C GLU A 43 -8.89 0.27 -3.20
N CYS A 44 -8.93 -0.64 -4.17
CA CYS A 44 -10.13 -0.89 -4.97
C CYS A 44 -11.26 -1.55 -4.18
N ALA A 45 -10.93 -2.26 -3.10
CA ALA A 45 -11.91 -2.86 -2.19
C ALA A 45 -12.44 -1.86 -1.14
N LEU A 46 -11.87 -0.64 -1.08
CA LEU A 46 -12.35 0.40 -0.17
C LEU A 46 -13.64 1.02 -0.71
N VAL A 47 -14.59 1.26 0.20
CA VAL A 47 -15.91 1.85 -0.11
C VAL A 47 -15.79 3.24 -0.76
N ASN A 48 -14.69 3.94 -0.48
CA ASN A 48 -14.41 5.30 -0.94
C ASN A 48 -13.29 5.35 -1.99
N ASN A 49 -13.14 4.31 -2.84
CA ASN A 49 -12.19 4.40 -3.95
C ASN A 49 -12.55 5.61 -4.85
N ARG A 50 -11.53 6.34 -5.30
CA ARG A 50 -11.72 7.62 -6.01
C ARG A 50 -11.94 7.45 -7.52
N CYS A 51 -11.85 6.22 -8.04
CA CYS A 51 -11.91 5.97 -9.47
C CYS A 51 -13.31 6.22 -10.04
N SER A 52 -13.40 7.00 -11.10
CA SER A 52 -14.67 7.26 -11.80
C SER A 52 -15.20 6.04 -12.56
N HIS A 53 -14.28 5.23 -13.10
CA HIS A 53 -14.61 4.00 -13.82
C HIS A 53 -13.98 2.79 -13.11
N ASP A 54 -13.04 2.12 -13.75
CA ASP A 54 -12.47 0.88 -13.26
C ASP A 54 -11.25 1.17 -12.36
N CYS A 55 -11.04 0.31 -11.36
CA CYS A 55 -9.92 0.40 -10.41
C CYS A 55 -9.07 -0.87 -10.54
N VAL A 56 -7.75 -0.68 -10.62
CA VAL A 56 -6.77 -1.77 -10.70
C VAL A 56 -5.84 -1.68 -9.50
N ASN A 57 -5.93 -2.68 -8.62
CA ASN A 57 -5.06 -2.79 -7.46
C ASN A 57 -3.66 -3.25 -7.88
N THR A 58 -2.63 -2.68 -7.28
CA THR A 58 -1.22 -2.99 -7.55
C THR A 58 -0.43 -3.07 -6.24
N PRO A 59 0.69 -3.79 -6.15
CA PRO A 59 1.46 -3.82 -4.91
C PRO A 59 1.90 -2.41 -4.47
N GLY A 60 1.40 -1.96 -3.32
CA GLY A 60 1.65 -0.67 -2.70
C GLY A 60 0.85 0.51 -3.25
N SER A 61 -0.08 0.28 -4.17
CA SER A 61 -0.88 1.36 -4.77
C SER A 61 -2.07 0.86 -5.59
N TYR A 62 -2.78 1.78 -6.22
CA TYR A 62 -3.80 1.48 -7.22
C TYR A 62 -3.79 2.53 -8.31
N HIS A 63 -4.36 2.18 -9.45
CA HIS A 63 -4.63 3.16 -10.49
C HIS A 63 -6.03 2.97 -11.07
N CYS A 64 -6.57 4.06 -11.58
CA CYS A 64 -7.87 4.07 -12.25
C CYS A 64 -7.68 3.89 -13.75
N THR A 65 -8.57 3.14 -14.38
CA THR A 65 -8.60 2.95 -15.84
C THR A 65 -9.93 3.38 -16.40
N CYS A 66 -9.91 3.96 -17.60
CA CYS A 66 -11.10 4.45 -18.27
C CYS A 66 -11.58 3.47 -19.34
N LYS A 67 -12.91 3.36 -19.47
CA LYS A 67 -13.58 2.63 -20.55
C LYS A 67 -13.24 3.24 -21.91
N ASN A 68 -13.40 2.43 -22.97
CA ASN A 68 -13.16 2.86 -24.34
C ASN A 68 -13.89 4.17 -24.69
N GLY A 69 -13.17 5.10 -25.32
CA GLY A 69 -13.68 6.43 -25.67
C GLY A 69 -13.47 7.50 -24.59
N TYR A 70 -12.94 7.15 -23.42
CA TYR A 70 -12.60 8.09 -22.35
C TYR A 70 -11.09 8.12 -22.11
N TYR A 71 -10.59 9.23 -21.59
CA TYR A 71 -9.21 9.42 -21.15
C TYR A 71 -9.15 9.77 -19.66
N LEU A 72 -8.08 9.34 -19.01
CA LEU A 72 -7.85 9.64 -17.60
C LEU A 72 -7.40 11.10 -17.46
N SER A 73 -8.09 11.84 -16.58
CA SER A 73 -7.77 13.22 -16.23
C SER A 73 -6.46 13.32 -15.44
N ASN A 74 -5.93 14.53 -15.32
CA ASN A 74 -4.69 14.82 -14.57
C ASN A 74 -4.80 14.55 -13.06
N ASP A 75 -6.03 14.43 -12.53
CA ASP A 75 -6.25 14.00 -11.15
C ASP A 75 -6.01 12.49 -10.96
N SER A 76 -5.80 11.72 -12.03
CA SER A 76 -5.61 10.26 -12.03
C SER A 76 -6.82 9.45 -11.54
N TYR A 77 -7.98 10.09 -11.41
CA TYR A 77 -9.20 9.50 -10.85
C TYR A 77 -10.41 9.64 -11.79
N THR A 78 -10.49 10.76 -12.49
CA THR A 78 -11.65 11.14 -13.31
C THR A 78 -11.47 10.72 -14.75
N CYS A 79 -12.49 10.11 -15.35
CA CYS A 79 -12.52 9.78 -16.77
C CYS A 79 -13.33 10.81 -17.55
N LEU A 80 -12.74 11.39 -18.59
CA LEU A 80 -13.35 12.41 -19.44
C LEU A 80 -13.52 11.86 -20.86
N GLY A 81 -14.60 12.25 -21.54
CA GLY A 81 -14.95 11.80 -22.90
C GLY A 81 -14.99 12.94 -23.90
#